data_AF-A0A1Z8SS37-F1
#
_entry.id   AF-A0A1Z8SS37-F1
#
_cell.length_a   1.000
_cell.length_b   1.000
_cell.length_c   1.000
_cell.angle_alpha   90.00
_cell.angle_beta   90.00
_cell.angle_gamma   90.00
#
_symmetry.space_group_name_H-M   'P 1'
#
loop_
_entity.id
_entity.type
_entity.pdbx_description
1 polymer ?
#
loop_
_entity_poly.entity_id
_entity_poly.type
_entity_poly.pdbx_seq_one_letter_code
_entity_poly.pdbx_strand_id
1 'polypeptide(L)'
;MAFVQRTLLGIFLFLGTAGLHLFIGQQGAAALGHYTQQDGTDVKEELTKRLTEEQEARWILDAVDRMPEDVRQPKGMSIGEIQKLTDEILLRGEGYLRNHPEGKNVPMVVPALCRIYLMNCNRHFIDSGRLYKERNGQDAPAAWTAALKKGYFDRIHTLLDGELAKVEEGSEAPCELIRLKADAFWHGQQYPRCINEYKRILERCPDDEDMDVVLTALLNAQIRDRDHKGAAATADQFLAAHTDSDLLPHVLRLKAKALQESGRLLDCLRWWKSIEGVIENAFRGDPLVFGDKTVEISDRCRKDFQRYYEEVNFAIGFLEFALGNYKEASESFTREMEILTELINAQAASQVGQIYAKRTERVLESLLRFAGKPTPAISLGENWVGGVAFDPAQEKGNVLLILFAPYENPRYLETLENLQRLYMAHGNDGLRIGWIASSKGRSDKQEQIDRLTRQCAQLGLAFPAGLDLEEGSPNFGQYNCPVGGATMVAVDRNGNLAWYKLDPTFRDDSIITQVAIRLLAESP
;
A
#
# COMPACT_ATOMS: atom_id res chain seq x y z
N MET A 1 -13.83 27.04 56.15
CA MET A 1 -12.48 27.60 55.88
C MET A 1 -11.91 27.02 54.57
N ALA A 2 -12.65 27.14 53.45
CA ALA A 2 -12.28 26.54 52.15
C ALA A 2 -12.74 27.41 50.96
N PHE A 3 -13.02 28.69 51.22
CA PHE A 3 -13.47 29.67 50.21
C PHE A 3 -12.35 30.65 49.82
N VAL A 4 -11.27 30.73 50.62
CA VAL A 4 -10.12 31.61 50.35
C VAL A 4 -9.06 30.94 49.43
N GLN A 5 -9.05 29.60 49.32
CA GLN A 5 -8.15 28.88 48.42
C GLN A 5 -8.68 28.72 46.98
N ARG A 6 -9.95 29.05 46.70
CA ARG A 6 -10.52 28.99 45.34
C ARG A 6 -10.48 30.32 44.57
N THR A 7 -10.24 31.44 45.24
CA THR A 7 -10.09 32.74 44.56
C THR A 7 -8.65 33.03 44.14
N LEU A 8 -7.64 32.35 44.73
CA LEU A 8 -6.23 32.51 44.36
C LEU A 8 -5.76 31.58 43.23
N LEU A 9 -6.50 30.50 42.93
CA LEU A 9 -6.22 29.66 41.75
C LEU A 9 -6.90 30.18 40.46
N GLY A 10 -7.88 31.08 40.59
CA GLY A 10 -8.55 31.74 39.46
C GLY A 10 -7.82 32.97 38.91
N ILE A 11 -6.80 33.48 39.60
CA ILE A 11 -6.02 34.65 39.16
C ILE A 11 -4.74 34.24 38.39
N PHE A 12 -4.32 32.97 38.49
CA PHE A 12 -3.20 32.44 37.68
C PHE A 12 -3.60 31.87 36.32
N LEU A 13 -4.90 31.74 36.04
CA LEU A 13 -5.44 31.24 34.77
C LEU A 13 -6.01 32.34 33.85
N PHE A 14 -5.80 33.62 34.19
CA PHE A 14 -6.29 34.77 33.39
C PHE A 14 -5.28 35.93 33.25
N LEU A 15 -3.97 35.64 33.31
CA LEU A 15 -2.90 36.60 33.01
C LEU A 15 -1.91 36.07 31.95
N GLY A 16 -2.43 35.33 30.97
CA GLY A 16 -1.69 34.91 29.77
C GLY A 16 -1.91 35.81 28.55
N THR A 17 -2.52 36.99 28.73
CA THR A 17 -2.87 37.94 27.65
C THR A 17 -2.58 39.38 28.04
N ALA A 18 -1.44 39.63 28.69
CA ALA A 18 -0.94 40.98 28.98
C ALA A 18 0.49 41.23 28.49
N GLY A 19 0.95 40.45 27.49
CA GLY A 19 2.18 40.74 26.74
C GLY A 19 1.97 41.67 25.53
N LEU A 20 0.73 42.10 25.27
CA LEU A 20 0.35 42.84 24.06
C LEU A 20 0.07 44.35 24.30
N HIS A 21 0.34 44.87 25.49
CA HIS A 21 0.14 46.30 25.83
C HIS A 21 1.38 47.02 26.37
N LEU A 22 2.56 46.40 26.28
CA LEU A 22 3.85 47.08 26.44
C LEU A 22 4.53 47.40 25.10
N PHE A 23 3.74 47.48 24.02
CA PHE A 23 4.22 47.75 22.66
C PHE A 23 3.96 49.20 22.17
N ILE A 24 3.51 50.12 23.02
CA ILE A 24 3.33 51.54 22.66
C ILE A 24 3.77 52.41 23.83
N GLY A 25 5.07 52.70 23.91
CA GLY A 25 5.61 53.49 25.02
C GLY A 25 7.07 53.91 24.94
N GLN A 26 7.73 53.82 23.77
CA GLN A 26 9.11 54.32 23.60
C GLN A 26 9.29 55.09 22.27
N GLN A 27 8.37 56.00 21.97
CA GLN A 27 8.64 57.14 21.06
C GLN A 27 8.89 58.44 21.84
N GLY A 28 9.57 58.35 22.99
CA GLY A 28 9.80 59.49 23.90
C GLY A 28 11.27 59.77 24.24
N ALA A 29 12.22 59.31 23.43
CA ALA A 29 13.66 59.49 23.70
C ALA A 29 14.47 60.01 22.50
N ALA A 30 13.80 60.65 21.53
CA ALA A 30 14.44 61.36 20.40
C ALA A 30 14.62 62.87 20.66
N ALA A 31 14.49 63.34 21.91
CA ALA A 31 14.42 64.78 22.22
C ALA A 31 15.68 65.39 22.86
N LEU A 32 16.76 64.64 23.09
CA LEU A 32 17.97 65.20 23.70
C LEU A 32 19.20 64.67 22.97
N GLY A 33 19.40 65.18 21.75
CA GLY A 33 20.62 64.95 21.01
C GLY A 33 21.83 65.44 21.80
N HIS A 34 22.78 64.54 22.04
CA HIS A 34 24.22 64.76 21.92
C HIS A 34 24.97 63.44 22.19
N TYR A 35 26.09 63.30 21.47
CA TYR A 35 27.15 62.28 21.54
C TYR A 35 27.01 61.03 20.66
N THR A 36 27.76 61.08 19.56
CA THR A 36 28.33 59.94 18.85
C THR A 36 29.19 59.08 19.77
N GLN A 37 28.76 57.85 20.01
CA GLN A 37 29.62 56.73 20.39
C GLN A 37 29.12 55.48 19.65
N GLN A 38 29.96 54.92 18.78
CA GLN A 38 29.79 53.55 18.31
C GLN A 38 29.94 52.64 19.53
N ASP A 39 28.85 52.03 19.99
CA ASP A 39 28.86 51.25 21.23
C ASP A 39 28.09 49.92 21.05
N GLY A 40 28.66 48.83 21.56
CA GLY A 40 28.43 47.42 21.23
C GLY A 40 27.06 46.80 21.57
N THR A 41 25.97 47.54 21.36
CA THR A 41 24.58 47.06 21.50
C THR A 41 24.18 46.15 20.33
N ASP A 42 24.57 46.49 19.11
CA ASP A 42 24.30 45.72 17.89
C ASP A 42 24.96 44.32 17.92
N VAL A 43 26.19 44.24 18.46
CA VAL A 43 26.92 42.97 18.59
C VAL A 43 26.28 42.05 19.63
N LYS A 44 25.77 42.60 20.74
CA LYS A 44 25.14 41.84 21.82
C LYS A 44 23.77 41.30 21.41
N GLU A 45 22.99 42.09 20.67
CA GLU A 45 21.71 41.67 20.11
C GLU A 45 21.90 40.58 19.05
N GLU A 46 22.88 40.75 18.15
CA GLU A 46 23.25 39.74 17.15
C GLU A 46 23.78 38.45 17.79
N LEU A 47 24.61 38.53 18.84
CA LEU A 47 25.07 37.34 19.58
C LEU A 47 23.91 36.61 20.26
N THR A 48 22.97 37.35 20.85
CA THR A 48 21.80 36.78 21.54
C THR A 48 20.90 36.07 20.52
N LYS A 49 20.67 36.68 19.35
CA LYS A 49 19.90 36.08 18.26
C LYS A 49 20.54 34.80 17.73
N ARG A 50 21.87 34.76 17.58
CA ARG A 50 22.61 33.55 17.17
C ARG A 50 22.55 32.44 18.23
N LEU A 51 22.75 32.79 19.50
CA LEU A 51 22.65 31.83 20.61
C LEU A 51 21.24 31.22 20.71
N THR A 52 20.20 32.03 20.52
CA THR A 52 18.81 31.53 20.51
C THR A 52 18.56 30.61 19.31
N GLU A 53 19.01 30.99 18.11
CA GLU A 53 18.90 30.15 16.90
C GLU A 53 19.60 28.80 17.07
N GLU A 54 20.83 28.77 17.58
CA GLU A 54 21.58 27.54 17.84
C GLU A 54 20.91 26.66 18.91
N GLN A 55 20.36 27.27 19.96
CA GLN A 55 19.64 26.53 21.01
C GLN A 55 18.35 25.89 20.50
N GLU A 56 17.58 26.61 19.68
CA GLU A 56 16.35 26.07 19.08
C GLU A 56 16.67 24.94 18.09
N ALA A 57 17.65 25.15 17.19
CA ALA A 57 18.08 24.13 16.25
C ALA A 57 18.57 22.87 16.97
N ARG A 58 19.43 23.03 17.99
CA ARG A 58 19.95 21.91 18.77
C ARG A 58 18.85 21.13 19.47
N TRP A 59 17.87 21.82 20.06
CA TRP A 59 16.74 21.13 20.68
C TRP A 59 15.98 20.26 19.66
N ILE A 60 15.75 20.77 18.45
CA ILE A 60 15.05 20.03 17.38
C ILE A 60 15.84 18.78 17.00
N LEU A 61 17.14 18.93 16.73
CA LEU A 61 18.02 17.82 16.35
C LEU A 61 18.10 16.76 17.46
N ASP A 62 18.36 17.17 18.70
CA ASP A 62 18.38 16.29 19.88
C ASP A 62 17.02 15.61 20.13
N ALA A 63 15.90 16.25 19.73
CA ALA A 63 14.57 15.66 19.84
C ALA A 63 14.31 14.62 18.76
N VAL A 64 14.76 14.85 17.52
CA VAL A 64 14.67 13.89 16.42
C VAL A 64 15.52 12.66 16.71
N ASP A 65 16.73 12.83 17.25
CA ASP A 65 17.64 11.73 17.59
C ASP A 65 17.13 10.83 18.73
N ARG A 66 16.21 11.34 19.56
CA ARG A 66 15.53 10.54 20.59
C ARG A 66 14.39 9.67 20.05
N MET A 67 14.00 9.85 18.79
CA MET A 67 12.95 9.05 18.20
C MET A 67 13.43 7.60 18.02
N PRO A 68 12.62 6.59 18.40
CA PRO A 68 13.02 5.21 18.25
C PRO A 68 13.14 4.84 16.77
N GLU A 69 14.16 4.06 16.43
CA GLU A 69 14.37 3.56 15.07
C GLU A 69 13.15 2.76 14.55
N ASP A 70 12.53 1.94 15.41
CA ASP A 70 11.27 1.25 15.12
C ASP A 70 10.12 1.83 15.96
N VAL A 71 9.36 2.74 15.36
CA VAL A 71 8.16 3.32 15.99
C VAL A 71 7.00 2.34 16.18
N ARG A 72 7.03 1.16 15.53
CA ARG A 72 6.00 0.11 15.68
C ARG A 72 6.28 -0.79 16.89
N GLN A 73 7.55 -0.90 17.29
CA GLN A 73 7.98 -1.60 18.50
C GLN A 73 8.98 -0.73 19.27
N PRO A 74 8.52 0.44 19.78
CA PRO A 74 9.44 1.42 20.32
C PRO A 74 10.10 0.91 21.60
N LYS A 75 11.42 1.01 21.65
CA LYS A 75 12.21 0.75 22.87
C LYS A 75 12.40 2.06 23.62
N GLY A 76 12.08 2.06 24.91
CA GLY A 76 12.34 3.22 25.79
C GLY A 76 11.34 4.38 25.69
N MET A 77 10.30 4.29 24.85
CA MET A 77 9.24 5.30 24.73
C MET A 77 7.89 4.66 24.40
N SER A 78 6.81 5.13 25.01
CA SER A 78 5.45 4.73 24.67
C SER A 78 4.95 5.42 23.39
N ILE A 79 3.96 4.84 22.72
CA ILE A 79 3.34 5.44 21.53
C ILE A 79 2.82 6.86 21.81
N GLY A 80 2.25 7.09 23.00
CA GLY A 80 1.74 8.42 23.38
C GLY A 80 2.85 9.45 23.59
N GLU A 81 4.02 9.03 24.08
CA GLU A 81 5.19 9.91 24.19
C GLU A 81 5.78 10.25 22.82
N ILE A 82 5.85 9.27 21.91
CA ILE A 82 6.29 9.48 20.52
C ILE A 82 5.38 10.48 19.82
N GLN A 83 4.07 10.36 19.99
CA GLN A 83 3.09 11.28 19.41
C GLN A 83 3.26 12.72 19.93
N LYS A 84 3.44 12.88 21.25
CA LYS A 84 3.69 14.19 21.86
C LYS A 84 5.00 14.81 21.37
N LEU A 85 6.07 14.02 21.32
CA LEU A 85 7.38 14.48 20.86
C LEU A 85 7.33 14.87 19.38
N THR A 86 6.63 14.09 18.55
CA THR A 86 6.37 14.41 17.13
C THR A 86 5.67 15.76 16.98
N ASP A 87 4.60 16.00 17.74
CA ASP A 87 3.84 17.25 17.67
C ASP A 87 4.69 18.45 18.12
N GLU A 88 5.50 18.27 19.17
CA GLU A 88 6.40 19.30 19.68
C GLU A 88 7.53 19.62 18.69
N ILE A 89 8.14 18.61 18.06
CA ILE A 89 9.15 18.81 17.02
C ILE A 89 8.57 19.56 15.83
N LEU A 90 7.40 19.16 15.33
CA LEU A 90 6.76 19.83 14.19
C LEU A 90 6.41 21.28 14.51
N LEU A 91 5.86 21.55 15.71
CA LEU A 91 5.52 22.91 16.14
C LEU A 91 6.76 23.80 16.26
N ARG A 92 7.81 23.32 16.95
CA ARG A 92 9.03 24.09 17.15
C ARG A 92 9.85 24.23 15.87
N GLY A 93 9.90 23.19 15.03
CA GLY A 93 10.58 23.24 13.72
C GLY A 93 9.96 24.24 12.77
N GLU A 94 8.62 24.27 12.65
CA GLU A 94 7.92 25.28 11.86
C GLU A 94 8.07 26.69 12.45
N GLY A 95 8.17 26.81 13.78
CA GLY A 95 8.53 28.06 14.44
C GLY A 95 9.94 28.53 14.09
N TYR A 96 10.93 27.64 14.18
CA TYR A 96 12.32 27.89 13.86
C TYR A 96 12.49 28.35 12.41
N LEU A 97 11.90 27.65 11.44
CA LEU A 97 11.99 28.03 10.01
C LEU A 97 11.34 29.38 9.70
N ARG A 98 10.35 29.80 10.50
CA ARG A 98 9.71 31.12 10.37
C ARG A 98 10.54 32.23 11.01
N ASN A 99 11.13 31.97 12.16
CA ASN A 99 11.88 32.96 12.94
C ASN A 99 13.32 33.12 12.42
N HIS A 100 13.88 32.07 11.81
CA HIS A 100 15.25 31.97 11.34
C HIS A 100 15.33 31.41 9.90
N PRO A 101 14.68 32.04 8.91
CA PRO A 101 14.62 31.52 7.53
C PRO A 101 16.01 31.45 6.84
N GLU A 102 16.96 32.26 7.27
CA GLU A 102 18.36 32.28 6.83
C GLU A 102 19.32 31.78 7.93
N GLY A 103 18.79 31.04 8.91
CA GLY A 103 19.58 30.50 10.02
C GLY A 103 20.67 29.54 9.56
N LYS A 104 21.80 29.53 10.27
CA LYS A 104 22.96 28.70 9.91
C LYS A 104 22.65 27.21 9.98
N ASN A 105 21.75 26.80 10.88
CA ASN A 105 21.39 25.39 11.09
C ASN A 105 20.18 24.94 10.25
N VAL A 106 19.60 25.80 9.41
CA VAL A 106 18.50 25.42 8.50
C VAL A 106 18.83 24.16 7.67
N PRO A 107 20.04 23.99 7.09
CA PRO A 107 20.38 22.80 6.33
C PRO A 107 20.35 21.49 7.14
N MET A 108 20.49 21.56 8.48
CA MET A 108 20.38 20.39 9.37
C MET A 108 18.94 20.21 9.87
N VAL A 109 18.24 21.31 10.16
CA VAL A 109 16.86 21.26 10.69
C VAL A 109 15.87 20.80 9.63
N VAL A 110 16.03 21.20 8.36
CA VAL A 110 15.12 20.81 7.27
C VAL A 110 15.02 19.29 7.09
N PRO A 111 16.11 18.54 6.84
CA PRO A 111 16.02 17.08 6.68
C PRO A 111 15.43 16.40 7.92
N ALA A 112 15.85 16.82 9.12
CA ALA A 112 15.33 16.30 10.38
C ALA A 112 13.82 16.52 10.51
N LEU A 113 13.33 17.72 10.18
CA LEU A 113 11.90 18.05 10.20
C LEU A 113 11.11 17.28 9.13
N CYS A 114 11.65 17.15 7.92
CA CYS A 114 11.03 16.39 6.83
C CYS A 114 10.89 14.90 7.19
N ARG A 115 11.87 14.30 7.88
CA ARG A 115 11.77 12.93 8.40
C ARG A 115 10.58 12.77 9.35
N ILE A 116 10.38 13.73 10.25
CA ILE A 116 9.24 13.73 11.19
C ILE A 116 7.92 13.94 10.47
N TYR A 117 7.86 14.79 9.44
CA TYR A 117 6.69 14.93 8.58
C TYR A 117 6.32 13.58 7.93
N LEU A 118 7.27 12.90 7.29
CA LEU A 118 7.01 11.62 6.63
C LEU A 118 6.52 10.56 7.62
N MET A 119 7.14 10.49 8.80
CA MET A 119 6.72 9.58 9.86
C MET A 119 5.32 9.88 10.41
N ASN A 120 4.93 11.17 10.49
CA ASN A 120 3.64 11.59 11.04
C ASN A 120 2.48 11.60 10.02
N CYS A 121 2.74 11.49 8.72
CA CYS A 121 1.76 11.77 7.66
C CYS A 121 0.44 11.00 7.82
N ASN A 122 0.50 9.70 8.11
CA ASN A 122 -0.68 8.85 8.27
C ASN A 122 -1.53 9.29 9.47
N ARG A 123 -0.89 9.55 10.62
CA ARG A 123 -1.57 10.05 11.82
C ARG A 123 -2.22 11.40 11.52
N HIS A 124 -1.49 12.30 10.89
CA HIS A 124 -1.99 13.63 10.52
C HIS A 124 -3.29 13.54 9.69
N PHE A 125 -3.33 12.67 8.67
CA PHE A 125 -4.54 12.52 7.84
C PHE A 125 -5.71 11.90 8.61
N ILE A 126 -5.46 10.91 9.46
CA ILE A 126 -6.49 10.27 10.30
C ILE A 126 -7.08 11.28 11.29
N ASP A 127 -6.23 11.99 12.03
CA ASP A 127 -6.65 12.98 13.02
C ASP A 127 -7.38 14.15 12.35
N SER A 128 -6.91 14.61 11.19
CA SER A 128 -7.57 15.68 10.44
C SER A 128 -8.96 15.26 9.94
N GLY A 129 -9.10 14.02 9.45
CA GLY A 129 -10.40 13.46 9.05
C GLY A 129 -11.37 13.32 10.24
N ARG A 130 -10.86 12.86 11.39
CA ARG A 130 -11.63 12.77 12.64
C ARG A 130 -12.13 14.14 13.10
N LEU A 131 -11.24 15.14 13.16
CA LEU A 131 -11.59 16.52 13.54
C LEU A 131 -12.60 17.15 12.56
N TYR A 132 -12.48 16.86 11.26
CA TYR A 132 -13.46 17.29 10.28
C TYR A 132 -14.84 16.72 10.60
N LYS A 133 -14.91 15.42 10.91
CA LYS A 133 -16.16 14.74 11.28
C LYS A 133 -16.78 15.28 12.56
N GLU A 134 -15.97 15.46 13.60
CA GLU A 134 -16.40 16.03 14.88
C GLU A 134 -16.99 17.44 14.70
N ARG A 135 -16.40 18.26 13.82
CA ARG A 135 -16.87 19.62 13.55
C ARG A 135 -18.10 19.70 12.65
N ASN A 136 -18.19 18.84 11.63
CA ASN A 136 -19.19 18.96 10.57
C ASN A 136 -20.30 17.90 10.61
N GLY A 137 -20.20 16.90 11.50
CA GLY A 137 -21.18 15.80 11.62
C GLY A 137 -21.14 14.77 10.50
N GLN A 138 -20.19 14.86 9.56
CA GLN A 138 -20.05 13.98 8.40
C GLN A 138 -18.58 13.76 8.04
N ASP A 139 -18.29 12.65 7.35
CA ASP A 139 -16.94 12.34 6.88
C ASP A 139 -16.43 13.38 5.87
N ALA A 140 -15.11 13.56 5.82
CA ALA A 140 -14.49 14.55 4.96
C ALA A 140 -14.69 14.19 3.47
N PRO A 141 -15.13 15.15 2.62
CA PRO A 141 -15.24 14.91 1.18
C PRO A 141 -13.91 14.50 0.55
N ALA A 142 -13.95 13.69 -0.52
CA ALA A 142 -12.75 13.24 -1.22
C ALA A 142 -11.87 14.41 -1.71
N ALA A 143 -12.47 15.49 -2.21
CA ALA A 143 -11.75 16.69 -2.64
C ALA A 143 -11.01 17.40 -1.50
N TRP A 144 -11.58 17.43 -0.29
CA TRP A 144 -10.92 17.98 0.89
C TRP A 144 -9.72 17.13 1.29
N THR A 145 -9.89 15.81 1.31
CA THR A 145 -8.80 14.87 1.62
C THR A 145 -7.66 14.98 0.60
N ALA A 146 -7.98 15.14 -0.68
CA ALA A 146 -6.99 15.34 -1.74
C ALA A 146 -6.22 16.66 -1.56
N ALA A 147 -6.91 17.76 -1.25
CA ALA A 147 -6.28 19.05 -1.01
C ALA A 147 -5.38 19.03 0.24
N LEU A 148 -5.82 18.40 1.33
CA LEU A 148 -5.03 18.24 2.55
C LEU A 148 -3.72 17.49 2.27
N LYS A 149 -3.80 16.33 1.60
CA LYS A 149 -2.63 15.53 1.23
C LYS A 149 -1.67 16.32 0.35
N LYS A 150 -2.20 16.99 -0.68
CA LYS A 150 -1.40 17.80 -1.59
C LYS A 150 -0.64 18.89 -0.83
N GLY A 151 -1.32 19.71 -0.03
CA GLY A 151 -0.67 20.77 0.74
C GLY A 151 0.38 20.26 1.72
N TYR A 152 0.15 19.11 2.33
CA TYR A 152 1.09 18.46 3.24
C TYR A 152 2.40 18.09 2.55
N PHE A 153 2.33 17.37 1.42
CA PHE A 153 3.53 16.97 0.69
C PHE A 153 4.18 18.13 -0.07
N ASP A 154 3.41 19.09 -0.57
CA ASP A 154 3.94 20.32 -1.20
C ASP A 154 4.81 21.11 -0.21
N ARG A 155 4.46 21.15 1.09
CA ARG A 155 5.30 21.76 2.13
C ARG A 155 6.65 21.05 2.26
N ILE A 156 6.65 19.72 2.32
CA ILE A 156 7.88 18.92 2.41
C ILE A 156 8.76 19.16 1.18
N HIS A 157 8.17 19.09 -0.02
CA HIS A 157 8.90 19.34 -1.27
C HIS A 157 9.49 20.75 -1.32
N THR A 158 8.75 21.77 -0.89
CA THR A 158 9.24 23.16 -0.85
C THR A 158 10.47 23.30 0.05
N LEU A 159 10.48 22.64 1.22
CA LEU A 159 11.61 22.67 2.13
C LEU A 159 12.85 21.98 1.52
N LEU A 160 12.65 20.77 0.98
CA LEU A 160 13.74 19.98 0.39
C LEU A 160 14.31 20.64 -0.88
N ASP A 161 13.45 21.16 -1.76
CA ASP A 161 13.87 21.86 -2.97
C ASP A 161 14.60 23.17 -2.63
N GLY A 162 14.20 23.84 -1.54
CA GLY A 162 14.89 25.02 -1.02
C GLY A 162 16.33 24.74 -0.59
N GLU A 163 16.58 23.61 0.07
CA GLU A 163 17.95 23.22 0.45
C GLU A 163 18.74 22.66 -0.75
N LEU A 164 18.11 21.87 -1.61
CA LEU A 164 18.75 21.35 -2.82
C LEU A 164 19.18 22.46 -3.78
N ALA A 165 18.44 23.57 -3.85
CA ALA A 165 18.79 24.73 -4.68
C ALA A 165 20.02 25.51 -4.16
N LYS A 166 20.44 25.29 -2.90
CA LYS A 166 21.64 25.91 -2.31
C LYS A 166 22.91 25.11 -2.58
N VAL A 167 22.79 23.88 -3.09
CA VAL A 167 23.95 23.07 -3.46
C VAL A 167 24.65 23.72 -4.65
N GLU A 168 25.94 24.02 -4.50
CA GLU A 168 26.73 24.68 -5.55
C GLU A 168 26.75 23.87 -6.85
N GLU A 169 26.77 24.57 -7.97
CA GLU A 169 26.81 23.95 -9.29
C GLU A 169 28.10 23.13 -9.45
N GLY A 170 27.95 21.81 -9.66
CA GLY A 170 29.07 20.86 -9.72
C GLY A 170 29.37 20.12 -8.41
N SER A 171 28.75 20.51 -7.30
CA SER A 171 28.78 19.73 -6.05
C SER A 171 27.75 18.61 -6.06
N GLU A 172 28.06 17.49 -5.41
CA GLU A 172 27.10 16.40 -5.22
C GLU A 172 26.02 16.82 -4.22
N ALA A 173 24.76 16.63 -4.62
CA ALA A 173 23.63 16.93 -3.74
C ALA A 173 23.57 15.91 -2.59
N PRO A 174 23.27 16.33 -1.34
CA PRO A 174 23.20 15.42 -0.22
C PRO A 174 22.19 14.29 -0.46
N CYS A 175 22.66 13.03 -0.38
CA CYS A 175 21.87 11.83 -0.66
C CYS A 175 20.61 11.75 0.21
N GLU A 176 20.72 12.16 1.48
CA GLU A 176 19.59 12.23 2.42
C GLU A 176 18.45 13.12 1.90
N LEU A 177 18.76 14.29 1.32
CA LEU A 177 17.73 15.19 0.80
C LEU A 177 17.01 14.59 -0.41
N ILE A 178 17.76 13.93 -1.30
CA ILE A 178 17.19 13.23 -2.46
C ILE A 178 16.28 12.09 -1.99
N ARG A 179 16.71 11.32 -0.99
CA ARG A 179 15.93 10.23 -0.41
C ARG A 179 14.64 10.71 0.25
N LEU A 180 14.70 11.72 1.12
CA LEU A 180 13.52 12.30 1.75
C LEU A 180 12.53 12.83 0.70
N LYS A 181 13.05 13.36 -0.42
CA LYS A 181 12.22 13.83 -1.53
C LYS A 181 11.55 12.66 -2.26
N ALA A 182 12.28 11.57 -2.51
CA ALA A 182 11.74 10.34 -3.08
C ALA A 182 10.63 9.74 -2.20
N ASP A 183 10.87 9.67 -0.89
CA ASP A 183 9.91 9.18 0.10
C ASP A 183 8.65 10.08 0.16
N ALA A 184 8.82 11.41 0.09
CA ALA A 184 7.70 12.34 0.00
C ALA A 184 6.84 12.10 -1.25
N PHE A 185 7.46 11.86 -2.41
CA PHE A 185 6.72 11.49 -3.62
C PHE A 185 6.01 10.14 -3.48
N TRP A 186 6.65 9.15 -2.85
CA TRP A 186 6.03 7.85 -2.57
C TRP A 186 4.77 7.99 -1.71
N HIS A 187 4.87 8.70 -0.59
CA HIS A 187 3.74 8.94 0.31
C HIS A 187 2.65 9.82 -0.32
N GLY A 188 3.05 10.74 -1.21
CA GLY A 188 2.15 11.53 -2.06
C GLY A 188 1.56 10.77 -3.26
N GLN A 189 1.88 9.48 -3.44
CA GLN A 189 1.45 8.63 -4.57
C GLN A 189 1.87 9.18 -5.95
N GLN A 190 2.96 9.95 -6.02
CA GLN A 190 3.57 10.45 -7.25
C GLN A 190 4.66 9.49 -7.72
N TYR A 191 4.28 8.24 -8.05
CA TYR A 191 5.22 7.14 -8.30
C TYR A 191 6.26 7.41 -9.40
N PRO A 192 5.92 8.02 -10.57
CA PRO A 192 6.93 8.33 -11.57
C PRO A 192 8.05 9.26 -11.07
N ARG A 193 7.71 10.25 -10.23
CA ARG A 193 8.69 11.18 -9.65
C ARG A 193 9.53 10.51 -8.58
N CYS A 194 8.89 9.70 -7.74
CA CYS A 194 9.55 8.86 -6.75
C CYS A 194 10.60 7.93 -7.40
N ILE A 195 10.24 7.24 -8.48
CA ILE A 195 11.14 6.36 -9.24
C ILE A 195 12.37 7.12 -9.74
N ASN A 196 12.18 8.32 -10.30
CA ASN A 196 13.27 9.13 -10.82
C ASN A 196 14.26 9.56 -9.71
N GLU A 197 13.74 9.96 -8.55
CA GLU A 197 14.62 10.36 -7.43
C GLU A 197 15.35 9.15 -6.83
N TYR A 198 14.72 7.97 -6.69
CA TYR A 198 15.45 6.77 -6.25
C TYR A 198 16.52 6.34 -7.25
N LYS A 199 16.25 6.40 -8.56
CA LYS A 199 17.29 6.13 -9.58
C LYS A 199 18.46 7.12 -9.48
N ARG A 200 18.19 8.39 -9.18
CA ARG A 200 19.22 9.39 -8.95
C ARG A 200 20.12 9.04 -7.76
N ILE A 201 19.57 8.43 -6.70
CA ILE A 201 20.36 7.92 -5.56
C ILE A 201 21.25 6.77 -6.02
N LEU A 202 20.71 5.79 -6.78
CA LEU A 202 21.52 4.68 -7.29
C LEU A 202 22.71 5.16 -8.15
N GLU A 203 22.54 6.26 -8.90
CA GLU A 203 23.58 6.82 -9.77
C GLU A 203 24.61 7.68 -9.03
N ARG A 204 24.19 8.42 -8.00
CA ARG A 204 25.01 9.48 -7.37
C ARG A 204 25.45 9.16 -5.95
N CYS A 205 24.85 8.16 -5.32
CA CYS A 205 25.07 7.78 -3.94
C CYS A 205 25.29 6.26 -3.84
N PRO A 206 26.20 5.66 -4.62
CA PRO A 206 26.35 4.20 -4.67
C PRO A 206 26.81 3.59 -3.33
N ASP A 207 27.46 4.39 -2.50
CA ASP A 207 27.99 3.99 -1.18
C ASP A 207 27.03 4.31 -0.01
N ASP A 208 25.76 4.63 -0.29
CA ASP A 208 24.75 4.86 0.75
C ASP A 208 24.53 3.57 1.56
N GLU A 209 24.66 3.65 2.89
CA GLU A 209 24.56 2.49 3.79
C GLU A 209 23.18 1.81 3.74
N ASP A 210 22.13 2.53 3.31
CA ASP A 210 20.75 2.04 3.20
C ASP A 210 20.37 1.70 1.73
N MET A 211 21.35 1.36 0.89
CA MET A 211 21.12 1.04 -0.52
C MET A 211 20.08 -0.09 -0.72
N ASP A 212 20.04 -1.06 0.20
CA ASP A 212 19.06 -2.15 0.21
C ASP A 212 17.62 -1.62 0.44
N VAL A 213 17.44 -0.62 1.30
CA VAL A 213 16.18 0.09 1.52
C VAL A 213 15.78 0.86 0.27
N VAL A 214 16.71 1.58 -0.36
CA VAL A 214 16.48 2.35 -1.59
C VAL A 214 16.03 1.44 -2.74
N LEU A 215 16.72 0.33 -2.97
CA LEU A 215 16.36 -0.66 -3.99
C LEU A 215 14.98 -1.27 -3.72
N THR A 216 14.69 -1.62 -2.46
CA THR A 216 13.38 -2.18 -2.08
C THR A 216 12.25 -1.16 -2.26
N ALA A 217 12.49 0.12 -1.94
CA ALA A 217 11.52 1.19 -2.12
C ALA A 217 11.28 1.50 -3.62
N LEU A 218 12.34 1.55 -4.42
CA LEU A 218 12.27 1.70 -5.88
C LEU A 218 11.48 0.55 -6.52
N LEU A 219 11.78 -0.69 -6.14
CA LEU A 219 11.07 -1.88 -6.59
C LEU A 219 9.56 -1.76 -6.33
N ASN A 220 9.18 -1.33 -5.12
CA ASN A 220 7.79 -1.14 -4.76
C ASN A 220 7.15 0.04 -5.54
N ALA A 221 7.87 1.14 -5.74
CA ALA A 221 7.47 2.28 -6.58
C ALA A 221 7.16 1.86 -8.01
N GLN A 222 8.04 1.08 -8.63
CA GLN A 222 7.87 0.57 -9.99
C GLN A 222 6.66 -0.36 -10.10
N ILE A 223 6.42 -1.24 -9.12
CA ILE A 223 5.22 -2.08 -9.08
C ILE A 223 3.96 -1.21 -9.02
N ARG A 224 3.95 -0.16 -8.20
CA ARG A 224 2.80 0.76 -8.10
C ARG A 224 2.56 1.57 -9.37
N ASP A 225 3.63 1.91 -10.08
CA ASP A 225 3.58 2.62 -11.37
C ASP A 225 3.32 1.69 -12.57
N ARG A 226 3.19 0.38 -12.35
CA ARG A 226 3.07 -0.66 -13.39
C ARG A 226 4.32 -0.81 -14.28
N ASP A 227 5.48 -0.30 -13.85
CA ASP A 227 6.81 -0.61 -14.43
C ASP A 227 7.29 -1.99 -13.95
N HIS A 228 6.58 -3.05 -14.33
CA HIS A 228 6.88 -4.40 -13.86
C HIS A 228 8.23 -4.94 -14.37
N LYS A 229 8.69 -4.47 -15.54
CA LYS A 229 10.00 -4.84 -16.10
C LYS A 229 11.11 -4.18 -15.30
N GLY A 230 11.00 -2.88 -15.02
CA GLY A 230 11.95 -2.18 -14.17
C GLY A 230 11.98 -2.76 -12.76
N ALA A 231 10.81 -3.08 -12.19
CA ALA A 231 10.70 -3.76 -10.91
C ALA A 231 11.48 -5.08 -10.88
N ALA A 232 11.27 -5.97 -11.85
CA ALA A 232 12.01 -7.24 -11.90
C ALA A 232 13.53 -7.02 -11.98
N ALA A 233 13.99 -6.04 -12.77
CA ALA A 233 15.41 -5.71 -12.89
C ALA A 233 16.00 -5.14 -11.58
N THR A 234 15.27 -4.27 -10.89
CA THR A 234 15.70 -3.73 -9.58
C THR A 234 15.75 -4.83 -8.51
N ALA A 235 14.84 -5.80 -8.55
CA ALA A 235 14.94 -6.97 -7.67
C ALA A 235 16.17 -7.83 -8.01
N ASP A 236 16.50 -8.02 -9.28
CA ASP A 236 17.72 -8.74 -9.69
C ASP A 236 18.99 -8.01 -9.22
N GLN A 237 19.01 -6.67 -9.30
CA GLN A 237 20.10 -5.85 -8.77
C GLN A 237 20.26 -6.02 -7.25
N PHE A 238 19.16 -6.02 -6.49
CA PHE A 238 19.20 -6.29 -5.05
C PHE A 238 19.78 -7.68 -4.77
N LEU A 239 19.30 -8.71 -5.45
CA LEU A 239 19.70 -10.10 -5.23
C LEU A 239 21.16 -10.37 -5.62
N ALA A 240 21.76 -9.52 -6.45
CA ALA A 240 23.17 -9.63 -6.80
C ALA A 240 24.12 -9.10 -5.71
N ALA A 241 23.67 -8.15 -4.88
CA ALA A 241 24.55 -7.39 -3.99
C ALA A 241 24.14 -7.36 -2.51
N HIS A 242 22.86 -7.61 -2.19
CA HIS A 242 22.29 -7.35 -0.86
C HIS A 242 21.53 -8.56 -0.29
N THR A 243 21.98 -9.78 -0.57
CA THR A 243 21.30 -11.01 -0.08
C THR A 243 21.33 -11.17 1.44
N ASP A 244 22.24 -10.51 2.13
CA ASP A 244 22.38 -10.47 3.60
C ASP A 244 21.47 -9.43 4.27
N SER A 245 20.74 -8.61 3.50
CA SER A 245 19.79 -7.66 4.04
C SER A 245 18.57 -8.35 4.67
N ASP A 246 18.08 -7.76 5.77
CA ASP A 246 16.81 -8.12 6.41
C ASP A 246 15.60 -7.93 5.48
N LEU A 247 15.75 -7.21 4.36
CA LEU A 247 14.70 -6.99 3.36
C LEU A 247 14.62 -8.09 2.30
N LEU A 248 15.56 -9.04 2.29
CA LEU A 248 15.57 -10.16 1.35
C LEU A 248 14.20 -10.84 1.18
N PRO A 249 13.46 -11.22 2.25
CA PRO A 249 12.16 -11.88 2.11
C PRO A 249 11.17 -11.06 1.28
N HIS A 250 11.17 -9.74 1.47
CA HIS A 250 10.27 -8.83 0.78
C HIS A 250 10.63 -8.69 -0.70
N VAL A 251 11.92 -8.61 -1.02
CA VAL A 251 12.40 -8.51 -2.41
C VAL A 251 12.06 -9.76 -3.20
N LEU A 252 12.26 -10.95 -2.61
CA LEU A 252 11.92 -12.23 -3.24
C LEU A 252 10.43 -12.27 -3.65
N ARG A 253 9.55 -11.88 -2.73
CA ARG A 253 8.10 -11.80 -2.97
C ARG A 253 7.71 -10.69 -3.93
N LEU A 254 8.33 -9.51 -3.85
CA LEU A 254 8.04 -8.39 -4.75
C LEU A 254 8.46 -8.70 -6.19
N LYS A 255 9.56 -9.42 -6.42
CA LYS A 255 9.92 -9.93 -7.75
C LYS A 255 8.85 -10.87 -8.30
N ALA A 256 8.38 -11.81 -7.50
CA ALA A 256 7.29 -12.71 -7.89
C ALA A 256 6.03 -11.92 -8.28
N LYS A 257 5.68 -10.92 -7.46
CA LYS A 257 4.55 -10.02 -7.72
C LYS A 257 4.72 -9.26 -9.03
N ALA A 258 5.90 -8.71 -9.33
CA ALA A 258 6.17 -8.02 -10.58
C ALA A 258 6.01 -8.95 -11.80
N LEU A 259 6.52 -10.19 -11.70
CA LEU A 259 6.34 -11.20 -12.75
C LEU A 259 4.86 -11.55 -12.97
N GLN A 260 4.10 -11.77 -11.89
CA GLN A 260 2.67 -12.06 -11.97
C GLN A 260 1.86 -10.89 -12.56
N GLU A 261 2.07 -9.66 -12.05
CA GLU A 261 1.36 -8.47 -12.53
C GLU A 261 1.77 -8.10 -13.97
N SER A 262 2.94 -8.53 -14.47
CA SER A 262 3.30 -8.43 -15.90
C SER A 262 2.70 -9.52 -16.79
N GLY A 263 1.97 -10.49 -16.23
CA GLY A 263 1.43 -11.64 -16.97
C GLY A 263 2.46 -12.72 -17.33
N ARG A 264 3.70 -12.63 -16.82
CA ARG A 264 4.77 -13.62 -17.05
C ARG A 264 4.62 -14.84 -16.13
N LEU A 265 3.50 -15.55 -16.23
CA LEU A 265 3.12 -16.60 -15.28
C LEU A 265 4.14 -17.75 -15.18
N LEU A 266 4.69 -18.20 -16.32
CA LEU A 266 5.71 -19.26 -16.33
C LEU A 266 7.01 -18.82 -15.63
N ASP A 267 7.44 -17.57 -15.85
CA ASP A 267 8.61 -17.03 -15.17
C ASP A 267 8.36 -16.83 -13.68
N CYS A 268 7.15 -16.40 -13.31
CA CYS A 268 6.71 -16.30 -11.92
C CYS A 268 6.73 -17.66 -11.22
N LEU A 269 6.21 -18.71 -11.88
CA LEU A 269 6.20 -20.07 -11.36
C LEU A 269 7.62 -20.60 -11.17
N ARG A 270 8.50 -20.43 -12.18
CA ARG A 270 9.91 -20.80 -12.07
C ARG A 270 10.60 -20.06 -10.92
N TRP A 271 10.29 -18.78 -10.74
CA TRP A 271 10.83 -17.98 -9.67
C TRP A 271 10.41 -18.52 -8.29
N TRP A 272 9.12 -18.76 -8.06
CA TRP A 272 8.63 -19.35 -6.81
C TRP A 272 9.27 -20.70 -6.51
N LYS A 273 9.33 -21.60 -7.49
CA LYS A 273 9.99 -22.91 -7.33
C LYS A 273 11.48 -22.77 -7.02
N SER A 274 12.16 -21.77 -7.60
CA SER A 274 13.60 -21.56 -7.35
C SER A 274 13.90 -21.05 -5.93
N ILE A 275 12.94 -20.44 -5.26
CA ILE A 275 13.11 -19.85 -3.92
C ILE A 275 12.39 -20.64 -2.81
N GLU A 276 11.61 -21.67 -3.16
CA GLU A 276 10.86 -22.49 -2.21
C GLU A 276 11.77 -23.07 -1.12
N GLY A 277 12.87 -23.72 -1.51
CA GLY A 277 13.84 -24.28 -0.58
C GLY A 277 14.55 -23.21 0.27
N VAL A 278 14.75 -22.00 -0.26
CA VAL A 278 15.31 -20.87 0.51
C VAL A 278 14.34 -20.47 1.63
N ILE A 279 13.05 -20.35 1.32
CA ILE A 279 12.01 -20.00 2.28
C ILE A 279 11.87 -21.10 3.36
N GLU A 280 11.87 -22.37 2.95
CA GLU A 280 11.79 -23.52 3.86
C GLU A 280 13.00 -23.57 4.81
N ASN A 281 14.21 -23.42 4.28
CA ASN A 281 15.43 -23.39 5.08
C ASN A 281 15.42 -22.21 6.07
N ALA A 282 14.98 -21.03 5.62
CA ALA A 282 14.91 -19.83 6.48
C ALA A 282 14.01 -20.08 7.70
N PHE A 283 12.84 -20.69 7.45
CA PHE A 283 11.86 -21.02 8.48
C PHE A 283 12.39 -22.09 9.45
N ARG A 284 13.09 -23.11 8.95
CA ARG A 284 13.65 -24.20 9.78
C ARG A 284 14.85 -23.81 10.63
N GLY A 285 15.46 -22.67 10.36
CA GLY A 285 16.71 -22.28 11.02
C GLY A 285 17.95 -22.72 10.25
N ASP A 286 17.78 -23.33 9.08
CA ASP A 286 18.88 -23.85 8.26
C ASP A 286 19.63 -22.72 7.53
N PRO A 287 20.89 -22.95 7.11
CA PRO A 287 21.64 -21.98 6.32
C PRO A 287 20.98 -21.67 4.98
N LEU A 288 20.99 -20.40 4.59
CA LEU A 288 20.53 -19.97 3.27
C LEU A 288 21.70 -19.98 2.29
N VAL A 289 21.52 -20.56 1.12
CA VAL A 289 22.55 -20.62 0.09
C VAL A 289 22.06 -19.91 -1.16
N PHE A 290 22.77 -18.88 -1.58
CA PHE A 290 22.54 -18.13 -2.83
C PHE A 290 23.79 -18.22 -3.69
N GLY A 291 23.74 -19.04 -4.75
CA GLY A 291 24.93 -19.39 -5.52
C GLY A 291 25.96 -20.08 -4.61
N ASP A 292 27.17 -19.52 -4.53
CA ASP A 292 28.24 -20.03 -3.67
C ASP A 292 28.28 -19.34 -2.28
N LYS A 293 27.38 -18.39 -2.00
CA LYS A 293 27.35 -17.62 -0.74
C LYS A 293 26.36 -18.25 0.25
N THR A 294 26.85 -18.61 1.44
CA THR A 294 25.99 -18.85 2.60
C THR A 294 25.62 -17.51 3.22
N VAL A 295 24.32 -17.30 3.43
CA VAL A 295 23.76 -16.06 3.96
C VAL A 295 23.30 -16.30 5.39
N GLU A 296 23.86 -15.52 6.32
CA GLU A 296 23.34 -15.42 7.68
C GLU A 296 22.20 -14.41 7.71
N ILE A 297 21.10 -14.75 8.39
CA ILE A 297 19.93 -13.88 8.51
C ILE A 297 19.57 -13.65 9.97
N SER A 298 19.09 -12.45 10.28
CA SER A 298 18.63 -12.09 11.62
C SER A 298 17.35 -12.83 12.02
N ASP A 299 17.04 -12.86 13.31
CA ASP A 299 15.75 -13.35 13.81
C ASP A 299 14.55 -12.59 13.24
N ARG A 300 14.75 -11.30 12.93
CA ARG A 300 13.72 -10.47 12.29
C ARG A 300 13.44 -10.96 10.87
N CYS A 301 14.49 -11.17 10.08
CA CYS A 301 14.39 -11.69 8.73
C CYS A 301 13.73 -13.08 8.72
N ARG A 302 14.07 -13.97 9.68
CA ARG A 302 13.41 -15.27 9.84
C ARG A 302 11.90 -15.17 10.09
N LYS A 303 11.47 -14.22 10.95
CA LYS A 303 10.03 -13.98 11.19
C LYS A 303 9.31 -13.49 9.94
N ASP A 304 9.98 -12.70 9.10
CA ASP A 304 9.40 -12.28 7.82
C ASP A 304 9.31 -13.45 6.83
N PHE A 305 10.29 -14.36 6.82
CA PHE A 305 10.23 -15.61 6.05
C PHE A 305 9.08 -16.55 6.46
N GLN A 306 8.68 -16.58 7.73
CA GLN A 306 7.53 -17.40 8.17
C GLN A 306 6.27 -17.09 7.35
N ARG A 307 5.99 -15.81 7.07
CA ARG A 307 4.81 -15.44 6.27
C ARG A 307 4.88 -15.97 4.84
N TYR A 308 6.09 -16.09 4.31
CA TYR A 308 6.32 -16.61 2.97
C TYR A 308 6.27 -18.14 2.93
N TYR A 309 6.73 -18.79 3.99
CA TYR A 309 6.57 -20.24 4.18
C TYR A 309 5.09 -20.64 4.26
N GLU A 310 4.26 -19.80 4.88
CA GLU A 310 2.81 -19.94 4.98
C GLU A 310 2.03 -19.48 3.71
N GLU A 311 2.69 -19.16 2.60
CA GLU A 311 2.01 -18.84 1.32
C GLU A 311 2.65 -19.43 0.06
N VAL A 312 3.87 -19.98 0.14
CA VAL A 312 4.67 -20.36 -1.05
C VAL A 312 4.02 -21.48 -1.84
N ASN A 313 3.50 -22.53 -1.19
CA ASN A 313 2.88 -23.66 -1.88
C ASN A 313 1.51 -23.26 -2.43
N PHE A 314 0.78 -22.35 -1.77
CA PHE A 314 -0.41 -21.72 -2.35
C PHE A 314 -0.06 -20.95 -3.63
N ALA A 315 0.99 -20.13 -3.63
CA ALA A 315 1.38 -19.33 -4.79
C ALA A 315 1.79 -20.21 -5.98
N ILE A 316 2.56 -21.26 -5.74
CA ILE A 316 2.94 -22.26 -6.75
C ILE A 316 1.68 -22.95 -7.29
N GLY A 317 0.85 -23.52 -6.42
CA GLY A 317 -0.36 -24.24 -6.84
C GLY A 317 -1.35 -23.36 -7.61
N PHE A 318 -1.46 -22.09 -7.24
CA PHE A 318 -2.32 -21.14 -7.93
C PHE A 318 -1.83 -20.79 -9.34
N LEU A 319 -0.51 -20.66 -9.53
CA LEU A 319 0.08 -20.46 -10.86
C LEU A 319 -0.03 -21.72 -11.72
N GLU A 320 0.23 -22.91 -11.15
CA GLU A 320 0.04 -24.19 -11.84
C GLU A 320 -1.42 -24.34 -12.31
N PHE A 321 -2.40 -23.98 -11.46
CA PHE A 321 -3.81 -24.01 -11.82
C PHE A 321 -4.12 -23.03 -12.96
N ALA A 322 -3.61 -21.80 -12.88
CA ALA A 322 -3.79 -20.80 -13.94
C ALA A 322 -3.22 -21.29 -15.30
N LEU A 323 -2.13 -22.05 -15.26
CA LEU A 323 -1.46 -22.64 -16.43
C LEU A 323 -2.13 -23.94 -16.92
N GLY A 324 -3.12 -24.49 -16.21
CA GLY A 324 -3.81 -25.73 -16.57
C GLY A 324 -3.16 -27.01 -16.05
N ASN A 325 -2.13 -26.90 -15.22
CA ASN A 325 -1.41 -28.03 -14.63
C ASN A 325 -2.14 -28.51 -13.36
N TYR A 326 -3.32 -29.10 -13.53
CA TYR A 326 -4.23 -29.41 -12.42
C TYR A 326 -3.67 -30.39 -11.40
N LYS A 327 -2.84 -31.34 -11.84
CA LYS A 327 -2.23 -32.34 -10.95
C LYS A 327 -1.22 -31.67 -10.02
N GLU A 328 -0.27 -30.93 -10.60
CA GLU A 328 0.76 -30.18 -9.89
C GLU A 328 0.12 -29.13 -8.96
N ALA A 329 -0.94 -28.45 -9.41
CA ALA A 329 -1.71 -27.54 -8.58
C ALA A 329 -2.30 -28.23 -7.34
N SER A 330 -2.90 -29.42 -7.53
CA SER A 330 -3.47 -30.20 -6.44
C SER A 330 -2.40 -30.66 -5.44
N GLU A 331 -1.24 -31.08 -5.92
CA GLU A 331 -0.11 -31.50 -5.09
C GLU A 331 0.40 -30.33 -4.24
N SER A 332 0.61 -29.14 -4.84
CA SER A 332 1.04 -27.94 -4.11
C SER A 332 0.01 -27.46 -3.09
N PHE A 333 -1.28 -27.41 -3.43
CA PHE A 333 -2.31 -27.02 -2.46
C PHE A 333 -2.46 -28.03 -1.32
N THR A 334 -2.30 -29.33 -1.60
CA THR A 334 -2.30 -30.36 -0.56
C THR A 334 -1.12 -30.17 0.38
N ARG A 335 0.08 -29.91 -0.17
CA ARG A 335 1.29 -29.63 0.61
C ARG A 335 1.14 -28.39 1.50
N GLU A 336 0.57 -27.32 0.96
CA GLU A 336 0.25 -26.11 1.72
C GLU A 336 -0.70 -26.43 2.89
N MET A 337 -1.76 -27.22 2.66
CA MET A 337 -2.70 -27.61 3.71
C MET A 337 -2.05 -28.45 4.81
N GLU A 338 -1.15 -29.37 4.46
CA GLU A 338 -0.38 -30.14 5.44
C GLU A 338 0.45 -29.21 6.32
N ILE A 339 1.24 -28.32 5.71
CA ILE A 339 2.09 -27.35 6.43
C ILE A 339 1.25 -26.48 7.36
N LEU A 340 0.18 -25.87 6.86
CA LEU A 340 -0.64 -24.97 7.65
C LEU A 340 -1.38 -25.70 8.77
N THR A 341 -1.81 -26.95 8.55
CA THR A 341 -2.44 -27.78 9.59
C THR A 341 -1.45 -28.11 10.70
N GLU A 342 -0.21 -28.49 10.36
CA GLU A 342 0.86 -28.71 11.33
C GLU A 342 1.14 -27.45 12.16
N LEU A 343 1.29 -26.29 11.52
CA LEU A 343 1.54 -25.02 12.19
C LEU A 343 0.37 -24.57 13.08
N ILE A 344 -0.87 -24.78 12.65
CA ILE A 344 -2.07 -24.46 13.43
C ILE A 344 -2.15 -25.35 14.66
N ASN A 345 -1.94 -26.66 14.50
CA ASN A 345 -1.95 -27.63 15.61
C ASN A 345 -0.84 -27.34 16.62
N ALA A 346 0.32 -26.87 16.15
CA ALA A 346 1.43 -26.43 16.99
C ALA A 346 1.25 -25.03 17.60
N GLN A 347 0.14 -24.33 17.32
CA GLN A 347 -0.10 -22.92 17.71
C GLN A 347 1.00 -21.95 17.24
N ALA A 348 1.67 -22.30 16.14
CA ALA A 348 2.76 -21.53 15.56
C ALA A 348 2.33 -20.73 14.31
N ALA A 349 1.17 -21.04 13.72
CA ALA A 349 0.66 -20.36 12.54
C ALA A 349 0.40 -18.87 12.80
N SER A 350 0.91 -18.01 11.93
CA SER A 350 0.59 -16.59 11.97
C SER A 350 -0.86 -16.33 11.57
N GLN A 351 -1.35 -15.10 11.79
CA GLN A 351 -2.66 -14.69 11.30
C GLN A 351 -2.77 -14.84 9.76
N VAL A 352 -1.65 -14.66 9.05
CA VAL A 352 -1.59 -14.85 7.59
C VAL A 352 -1.77 -16.32 7.24
N GLY A 353 -1.05 -17.24 7.89
CA GLY A 353 -1.23 -18.67 7.71
C GLY A 353 -2.66 -19.16 8.00
N GLN A 354 -3.33 -18.62 9.01
CA GLN A 354 -4.74 -18.95 9.27
C GLN A 354 -5.68 -18.51 8.14
N ILE A 355 -5.38 -17.36 7.50
CA ILE A 355 -6.14 -16.88 6.34
C ILE A 355 -5.85 -17.76 5.13
N TYR A 356 -4.59 -18.11 4.88
CA TYR A 356 -4.22 -18.99 3.78
C TYR A 356 -4.81 -20.38 3.94
N ALA A 357 -4.90 -20.94 5.15
CA ALA A 357 -5.51 -22.26 5.36
C ALA A 357 -6.94 -22.32 4.80
N LYS A 358 -7.77 -21.31 5.12
CA LYS A 358 -9.15 -21.20 4.61
C LYS A 358 -9.20 -20.95 3.10
N ARG A 359 -8.24 -20.20 2.55
CA ARG A 359 -8.18 -19.91 1.11
C ARG A 359 -7.75 -21.15 0.32
N THR A 360 -6.69 -21.81 0.76
CA THR A 360 -6.15 -23.03 0.18
C THR A 360 -7.20 -24.14 0.22
N GLU A 361 -7.86 -24.36 1.35
CA GLU A 361 -8.96 -25.33 1.48
C GLU A 361 -10.02 -25.11 0.40
N ARG A 362 -10.51 -23.88 0.24
CA ARG A 362 -11.56 -23.56 -0.74
C ARG A 362 -11.10 -23.70 -2.18
N VAL A 363 -9.88 -23.27 -2.50
CA VAL A 363 -9.34 -23.38 -3.86
C VAL A 363 -9.06 -24.84 -4.21
N LEU A 364 -8.52 -25.63 -3.27
CA LEU A 364 -8.29 -27.06 -3.42
C LEU A 364 -9.61 -27.82 -3.59
N GLU A 365 -10.60 -27.55 -2.75
CA GLU A 365 -11.95 -28.13 -2.89
C GLU A 365 -12.51 -27.82 -4.29
N SER A 366 -12.37 -26.58 -4.74
CA SER A 366 -12.88 -26.16 -6.05
C SER A 366 -12.14 -26.83 -7.20
N LEU A 367 -10.81 -26.95 -7.11
CA LEU A 367 -9.99 -27.67 -8.08
C LEU A 367 -10.43 -29.14 -8.16
N LEU A 368 -10.44 -29.87 -7.04
CA LEU A 368 -10.79 -31.29 -7.00
C LEU A 368 -12.23 -31.57 -7.42
N ARG A 369 -13.15 -30.68 -7.04
CA ARG A 369 -14.57 -30.87 -7.29
C ARG A 369 -14.98 -30.47 -8.69
N PHE A 370 -14.39 -29.44 -9.29
CA PHE A 370 -14.93 -28.86 -10.53
C PHE A 370 -13.96 -28.80 -11.70
N ALA A 371 -12.63 -28.80 -11.49
CA ALA A 371 -11.71 -28.66 -12.61
C ALA A 371 -11.86 -29.82 -13.60
N GLY A 372 -11.96 -29.48 -14.89
CA GLY A 372 -12.20 -30.44 -15.98
C GLY A 372 -13.60 -31.05 -15.99
N LYS A 373 -14.53 -30.59 -15.14
CA LYS A 373 -15.93 -31.06 -15.14
C LYS A 373 -16.85 -30.05 -15.81
N PRO A 374 -17.97 -30.51 -16.41
CA PRO A 374 -18.95 -29.64 -17.01
C PRO A 374 -19.42 -28.56 -16.04
N THR A 375 -19.46 -27.32 -16.53
CA THR A 375 -19.91 -26.18 -15.74
C THR A 375 -21.43 -26.27 -15.48
N PRO A 376 -21.92 -25.96 -14.26
CA PRO A 376 -23.34 -25.92 -13.98
C PRO A 376 -24.10 -24.86 -14.80
N ALA A 377 -25.36 -25.11 -15.15
CA ALA A 377 -26.20 -24.09 -15.78
C ALA A 377 -26.44 -22.90 -14.85
N ILE A 378 -26.62 -21.70 -15.41
CA ILE A 378 -26.99 -20.52 -14.65
C ILE A 378 -28.46 -20.21 -14.93
N SER A 379 -29.28 -20.22 -13.88
CA SER A 379 -30.70 -19.91 -13.99
C SER A 379 -31.01 -18.69 -13.15
N LEU A 380 -31.37 -17.59 -13.82
CA LEU A 380 -31.84 -16.35 -13.19
C LEU A 380 -33.24 -15.92 -13.65
N GLY A 381 -33.85 -16.63 -14.62
CA GLY A 381 -35.16 -16.29 -15.17
C GLY A 381 -35.25 -14.84 -15.64
N GLU A 382 -36.20 -14.08 -15.11
CA GLU A 382 -36.42 -12.66 -15.42
C GLU A 382 -35.39 -11.71 -14.78
N ASN A 383 -34.45 -12.22 -13.96
CA ASN A 383 -33.52 -11.39 -13.18
C ASN A 383 -32.25 -11.02 -13.96
N TRP A 384 -32.20 -11.27 -15.27
CA TRP A 384 -31.17 -10.79 -16.17
C TRP A 384 -31.40 -9.31 -16.51
N VAL A 385 -30.34 -8.50 -16.45
CA VAL A 385 -30.39 -7.11 -16.88
C VAL A 385 -30.73 -7.05 -18.37
N GLY A 386 -31.77 -6.28 -18.71
CA GLY A 386 -32.22 -6.14 -20.10
C GLY A 386 -32.73 -7.43 -20.75
N GLY A 387 -32.97 -8.50 -19.99
CA GLY A 387 -33.42 -9.79 -20.50
C GLY A 387 -32.37 -10.58 -21.28
N VAL A 388 -31.10 -10.17 -21.24
CA VAL A 388 -30.01 -10.88 -21.93
C VAL A 388 -29.49 -11.99 -21.03
N ALA A 389 -29.94 -13.22 -21.31
CA ALA A 389 -29.51 -14.40 -20.56
C ALA A 389 -28.07 -14.80 -20.89
N PHE A 390 -27.36 -15.33 -19.90
CA PHE A 390 -26.07 -15.96 -20.06
C PHE A 390 -26.13 -17.37 -19.48
N ASP A 391 -26.21 -18.36 -20.38
CA ASP A 391 -26.23 -19.79 -20.02
C ASP A 391 -24.95 -20.46 -20.53
N PRO A 392 -24.06 -20.90 -19.63
CA PRO A 392 -22.83 -21.59 -20.02
C PRO A 392 -23.05 -22.79 -20.93
N ALA A 393 -24.18 -23.50 -20.82
CA ALA A 393 -24.47 -24.66 -21.66
C ALA A 393 -24.70 -24.28 -23.14
N GLN A 394 -25.16 -23.05 -23.40
CA GLN A 394 -25.42 -22.52 -24.75
C GLN A 394 -24.18 -21.91 -25.39
N GLU A 395 -23.13 -21.67 -24.61
CA GLU A 395 -21.89 -21.03 -25.03
C GLU A 395 -20.77 -22.05 -25.32
N LYS A 396 -21.11 -23.31 -25.61
CA LYS A 396 -20.11 -24.32 -26.03
C LYS A 396 -19.33 -23.85 -27.27
N GLY A 397 -18.02 -24.06 -27.25
CA GLY A 397 -17.08 -23.54 -28.25
C GLY A 397 -16.48 -22.17 -27.91
N ASN A 398 -17.05 -21.45 -26.94
CA ASN A 398 -16.52 -20.19 -26.40
C ASN A 398 -15.81 -20.41 -25.06
N VAL A 399 -14.89 -19.50 -24.73
CA VAL A 399 -14.29 -19.40 -23.39
C VAL A 399 -15.14 -18.48 -22.55
N LEU A 400 -15.43 -18.87 -21.30
CA LEU A 400 -16.28 -18.08 -20.41
C LEU A 400 -15.49 -17.56 -19.22
N LEU A 401 -15.71 -16.30 -18.87
CA LEU A 401 -15.37 -15.74 -17.56
C LEU A 401 -16.64 -15.37 -16.80
N ILE A 402 -16.86 -15.99 -15.65
CA ILE A 402 -18.06 -15.80 -14.85
C ILE A 402 -17.66 -15.16 -13.54
N LEU A 403 -18.03 -13.90 -13.36
CA LEU A 403 -17.82 -13.17 -12.12
C LEU A 403 -19.05 -13.31 -11.22
N PHE A 404 -18.87 -13.88 -10.04
CA PHE A 404 -19.82 -13.82 -8.95
C PHE A 404 -19.40 -12.70 -8.02
N ALA A 405 -20.13 -11.58 -7.94
CA ALA A 405 -19.72 -10.44 -7.11
C ALA A 405 -20.89 -9.50 -6.78
N PRO A 406 -20.93 -8.89 -5.58
CA PRO A 406 -21.98 -7.93 -5.22
C PRO A 406 -21.91 -6.66 -6.08
N TYR A 407 -23.08 -6.12 -6.41
CA TYR A 407 -23.24 -4.83 -7.08
C TYR A 407 -23.03 -3.64 -6.14
N GLU A 408 -22.64 -2.50 -6.69
CA GLU A 408 -22.21 -1.26 -6.03
C GLU A 408 -21.20 -1.50 -4.89
N ASN A 409 -20.33 -2.50 -5.04
CA ASN A 409 -19.19 -2.65 -4.16
C ASN A 409 -17.96 -1.98 -4.81
N PRO A 410 -17.43 -0.88 -4.24
CA PRO A 410 -16.31 -0.14 -4.83
C PRO A 410 -15.08 -1.00 -5.09
N ARG A 411 -14.92 -2.10 -4.34
CA ARG A 411 -13.79 -3.03 -4.45
C ARG A 411 -13.67 -3.68 -5.83
N TYR A 412 -14.79 -3.88 -6.55
CA TYR A 412 -14.83 -4.66 -7.79
C TYR A 412 -15.07 -3.79 -9.04
N LEU A 413 -15.15 -2.46 -8.89
CA LEU A 413 -15.38 -1.56 -10.03
C LEU A 413 -14.28 -1.67 -11.09
N GLU A 414 -13.02 -1.55 -10.67
CA GLU A 414 -11.88 -1.67 -11.60
C GLU A 414 -11.79 -3.09 -12.18
N THR A 415 -12.17 -4.14 -11.41
CA THR A 415 -12.26 -5.51 -11.95
C THR A 415 -13.29 -5.60 -13.09
N LEU A 416 -14.47 -4.98 -12.95
CA LEU A 416 -15.50 -4.96 -13.99
C LEU A 416 -15.05 -4.18 -15.24
N GLU A 417 -14.39 -3.04 -15.05
CA GLU A 417 -13.80 -2.25 -16.15
C GLU A 417 -12.73 -3.04 -16.91
N ASN A 418 -11.89 -3.78 -16.19
CA ASN A 418 -10.87 -4.64 -16.78
C ASN A 418 -11.50 -5.78 -17.60
N LEU A 419 -12.54 -6.42 -17.08
CA LEU A 419 -13.29 -7.44 -17.82
C LEU A 419 -13.97 -6.87 -19.06
N GLN A 420 -14.52 -5.64 -18.99
CA GLN A 420 -15.09 -4.98 -20.16
C GLN A 420 -14.02 -4.74 -21.23
N ARG A 421 -12.82 -4.26 -20.86
CA ARG A 421 -11.69 -4.12 -21.79
C ARG A 421 -11.30 -5.46 -22.42
N LEU A 422 -11.23 -6.52 -21.62
CA LEU A 422 -10.90 -7.86 -22.09
C LEU A 422 -11.98 -8.42 -23.05
N TYR A 423 -13.26 -8.23 -22.73
CA TYR A 423 -14.39 -8.62 -23.56
C TYR A 423 -14.39 -7.87 -24.90
N MET A 424 -14.12 -6.57 -24.92
CA MET A 424 -14.00 -5.80 -26.16
C MET A 424 -12.81 -6.27 -27.02
N ALA A 425 -11.71 -6.69 -26.39
CA ALA A 425 -10.52 -7.16 -27.10
C ALA A 425 -10.71 -8.55 -27.72
N HIS A 426 -11.34 -9.49 -27.00
CA HIS A 426 -11.37 -10.91 -27.36
C HIS A 426 -12.77 -11.49 -27.56
N GLY A 427 -13.83 -10.68 -27.52
CA GLY A 427 -15.20 -11.13 -27.75
C GLY A 427 -15.39 -11.80 -29.12
N ASN A 428 -14.70 -11.28 -30.14
CA ASN A 428 -14.70 -11.87 -31.49
C ASN A 428 -13.89 -13.17 -31.59
N ASP A 429 -12.95 -13.41 -30.67
CA ASP A 429 -12.11 -14.62 -30.63
C ASP A 429 -12.82 -15.79 -29.92
N GLY A 430 -14.03 -15.53 -29.39
CA GLY A 430 -14.84 -16.49 -28.65
C GLY A 430 -14.80 -16.29 -27.13
N LEU A 431 -14.38 -15.13 -26.62
CA LEU A 431 -14.51 -14.82 -25.19
C LEU A 431 -15.94 -14.37 -24.88
N ARG A 432 -16.52 -14.91 -23.81
CA ARG A 432 -17.77 -14.42 -23.22
C ARG A 432 -17.57 -14.15 -21.75
N ILE A 433 -18.24 -13.12 -21.25
CA ILE A 433 -18.19 -12.74 -19.84
C ILE A 433 -19.61 -12.69 -19.31
N GLY A 434 -19.82 -13.13 -18.07
CA GLY A 434 -21.09 -12.99 -17.36
C GLY A 434 -20.85 -12.49 -15.94
N TRP A 435 -21.71 -11.59 -15.46
CA TRP A 435 -21.67 -11.13 -14.06
C TRP A 435 -22.93 -11.52 -13.30
N ILE A 436 -22.77 -12.35 -12.26
CA ILE A 436 -23.82 -12.78 -11.36
C ILE A 436 -23.67 -12.02 -10.03
N ALA A 437 -24.62 -11.14 -9.74
CA ALA A 437 -24.64 -10.36 -8.52
C ALA A 437 -25.48 -11.03 -7.43
N SER A 438 -25.04 -10.93 -6.17
CA SER A 438 -25.83 -11.39 -5.02
C SER A 438 -26.87 -10.34 -4.61
N SER A 439 -28.04 -10.78 -4.15
CA SER A 439 -29.05 -9.91 -3.54
C SER A 439 -28.53 -9.17 -2.29
N LYS A 440 -29.06 -7.97 -2.02
CA LYS A 440 -28.80 -7.16 -0.81
C LYS A 440 -29.93 -7.28 0.21
N GLY A 441 -30.41 -8.50 0.45
CA GLY A 441 -31.48 -8.78 1.42
C GLY A 441 -32.88 -8.49 0.88
N ARG A 442 -33.80 -8.06 1.77
CA ARG A 442 -35.26 -7.98 1.53
C ARG A 442 -35.72 -6.72 0.77
N SER A 443 -34.81 -5.96 0.17
CA SER A 443 -35.19 -4.82 -0.68
C SER A 443 -36.03 -5.27 -1.87
N ASP A 444 -36.85 -4.36 -2.40
CA ASP A 444 -37.70 -4.65 -3.56
C ASP A 444 -36.88 -5.20 -4.73
N LYS A 445 -37.36 -6.29 -5.33
CA LYS A 445 -36.68 -7.00 -6.42
C LYS A 445 -36.38 -6.07 -7.59
N GLN A 446 -37.35 -5.25 -7.99
CA GLN A 446 -37.20 -4.35 -9.13
C GLN A 446 -36.19 -3.26 -8.82
N GLU A 447 -36.24 -2.69 -7.61
CA GLU A 447 -35.27 -1.68 -7.16
C GLU A 447 -33.82 -2.19 -7.25
N GLN A 448 -33.57 -3.44 -6.85
CA GLN A 448 -32.24 -4.04 -6.92
C GLN A 448 -31.77 -4.28 -8.36
N ILE A 449 -32.67 -4.76 -9.24
CA ILE A 449 -32.38 -4.92 -10.67
C ILE A 449 -32.10 -3.55 -11.33
N ASP A 450 -32.87 -2.52 -10.98
CA ASP A 450 -32.68 -1.16 -11.49
C ASP A 450 -31.32 -0.58 -11.07
N ARG A 451 -30.87 -0.86 -9.83
CA ARG A 451 -29.54 -0.46 -9.34
C ARG A 451 -28.42 -1.16 -10.10
N LEU A 452 -28.53 -2.47 -10.27
CA LEU A 452 -27.57 -3.24 -11.08
C LEU A 452 -27.54 -2.73 -12.53
N THR A 453 -28.70 -2.45 -13.12
CA THR A 453 -28.84 -1.90 -14.48
C THR A 453 -28.16 -0.53 -14.59
N ARG A 454 -28.39 0.37 -13.63
CA ARG A 454 -27.71 1.68 -13.58
C ARG A 454 -26.19 1.53 -13.50
N GLN A 455 -25.69 0.60 -12.70
CA GLN A 455 -24.25 0.37 -12.61
C GLN A 455 -23.67 -0.17 -13.93
N CYS A 456 -24.35 -1.12 -14.57
CA CYS A 456 -23.94 -1.63 -15.88
C CYS A 456 -23.87 -0.51 -16.92
N ALA A 457 -24.87 0.37 -16.94
CA ALA A 457 -24.90 1.53 -17.83
C ALA A 457 -23.79 2.55 -17.52
N GLN A 458 -23.53 2.83 -16.24
CA GLN A 458 -22.45 3.74 -15.80
C GLN A 458 -21.06 3.24 -16.20
N LEU A 459 -20.84 1.93 -16.13
CA LEU A 459 -19.58 1.29 -16.51
C LEU A 459 -19.50 0.94 -18.01
N GLY A 460 -20.58 1.14 -18.78
CA GLY A 460 -20.63 0.78 -20.19
C GLY A 460 -20.44 -0.72 -20.45
N LEU A 461 -20.94 -1.58 -19.56
CA LEU A 461 -20.77 -3.04 -19.70
C LEU A 461 -21.57 -3.55 -20.90
N ALA A 462 -20.89 -4.26 -21.80
CA ALA A 462 -21.49 -4.87 -22.98
C ALA A 462 -21.82 -6.35 -22.79
N PHE A 463 -21.31 -6.96 -21.71
CA PHE A 463 -21.56 -8.35 -21.39
C PHE A 463 -22.75 -8.51 -20.42
N PRO A 464 -23.44 -9.67 -20.42
CA PRO A 464 -24.61 -9.89 -19.57
C PRO A 464 -24.31 -9.79 -18.07
N ALA A 465 -25.26 -9.21 -17.33
CA ALA A 465 -25.29 -9.18 -15.88
C ALA A 465 -26.65 -9.63 -15.35
N GLY A 466 -26.69 -10.27 -14.20
CA GLY A 466 -27.93 -10.73 -13.59
C GLY A 466 -27.86 -10.77 -12.07
N LEU A 467 -29.02 -10.84 -11.42
CA LEU A 467 -29.15 -10.82 -9.96
C LEU A 467 -29.68 -12.17 -9.45
N ASP A 468 -28.88 -12.85 -8.62
CA ASP A 468 -29.33 -14.04 -7.89
C ASP A 468 -30.14 -13.61 -6.66
N LEU A 469 -31.46 -13.70 -6.83
CA LEU A 469 -32.48 -13.36 -5.83
C LEU A 469 -33.03 -14.57 -5.09
N GLU A 470 -32.65 -15.79 -5.48
CA GLU A 470 -33.18 -17.00 -4.85
C GLU A 470 -32.61 -17.16 -3.44
N GLU A 471 -33.43 -17.73 -2.55
CA GLU A 471 -33.02 -17.97 -1.16
C GLU A 471 -31.81 -18.90 -1.12
N GLY A 472 -30.76 -18.49 -0.40
CA GLY A 472 -29.50 -19.22 -0.35
C GLY A 472 -28.57 -19.03 -1.55
N SER A 473 -28.94 -18.22 -2.55
CA SER A 473 -28.13 -17.91 -3.74
C SER A 473 -27.56 -19.17 -4.41
N PRO A 474 -28.41 -20.03 -4.98
CA PRO A 474 -28.02 -21.33 -5.50
C PRO A 474 -26.96 -21.26 -6.60
N ASN A 475 -26.92 -20.18 -7.40
CA ASN A 475 -25.87 -20.02 -8.41
C ASN A 475 -24.50 -19.79 -7.75
N PHE A 476 -24.44 -19.16 -6.58
CA PHE A 476 -23.19 -19.06 -5.83
C PHE A 476 -22.78 -20.43 -5.26
N GLY A 477 -23.73 -21.16 -4.67
CA GLY A 477 -23.48 -22.47 -4.07
C GLY A 477 -22.97 -23.51 -5.06
N GLN A 478 -23.56 -23.60 -6.25
CA GLN A 478 -23.17 -24.60 -7.26
C GLN A 478 -21.75 -24.42 -7.80
N TYR A 479 -21.21 -23.19 -7.74
CA TYR A 479 -19.84 -22.85 -8.14
C TYR A 479 -18.87 -22.73 -6.95
N ASN A 480 -19.28 -23.12 -5.73
CA ASN A 480 -18.52 -22.92 -4.48
C ASN A 480 -18.07 -21.45 -4.24
N CYS A 481 -18.92 -20.50 -4.64
CA CYS A 481 -18.68 -19.07 -4.47
C CYS A 481 -19.29 -18.60 -3.13
N PRO A 482 -18.52 -17.89 -2.28
CA PRO A 482 -19.09 -17.34 -1.06
C PRO A 482 -20.00 -16.15 -1.37
N VAL A 483 -21.17 -16.11 -0.72
CA VAL A 483 -22.10 -14.96 -0.79
C VAL A 483 -21.49 -13.78 -0.04
N GLY A 484 -21.49 -12.58 -0.65
CA GLY A 484 -20.92 -11.35 -0.09
C GLY A 484 -19.44 -11.11 -0.45
N GLY A 485 -18.73 -12.15 -0.88
CA GLY A 485 -17.42 -12.04 -1.53
C GLY A 485 -17.52 -11.90 -3.04
N ALA A 486 -16.39 -11.94 -3.72
CA ALA A 486 -16.35 -12.16 -5.16
C ALA A 486 -15.60 -13.45 -5.50
N THR A 487 -15.95 -14.08 -6.61
CA THR A 487 -15.22 -15.20 -7.20
C THR A 487 -15.25 -15.07 -8.71
N MET A 488 -14.11 -15.32 -9.36
CA MET A 488 -14.01 -15.49 -10.80
C MET A 488 -13.88 -16.97 -11.12
N VAL A 489 -14.65 -17.43 -12.10
CA VAL A 489 -14.58 -18.78 -12.66
C VAL A 489 -14.27 -18.67 -14.15
N ALA A 490 -13.32 -19.46 -14.64
CA ALA A 490 -13.08 -19.60 -16.07
C ALA A 490 -13.55 -20.98 -16.55
N VAL A 491 -14.14 -21.01 -17.75
CA VAL A 491 -14.64 -22.21 -18.42
C VAL A 491 -13.96 -22.30 -19.79
N ASP A 492 -13.48 -23.50 -20.14
CA ASP A 492 -12.86 -23.78 -21.43
C ASP A 492 -13.89 -23.90 -22.57
N ARG A 493 -13.41 -24.06 -23.82
CA ARG A 493 -14.27 -24.22 -25.00
C ARG A 493 -15.13 -25.49 -24.98
N ASN A 494 -14.74 -26.50 -24.18
CA ASN A 494 -15.50 -27.73 -23.99
C ASN A 494 -16.66 -27.56 -22.98
N GLY A 495 -16.76 -26.40 -22.34
CA GLY A 495 -17.75 -26.12 -21.30
C GLY A 495 -17.35 -26.69 -19.95
N ASN A 496 -16.08 -26.99 -19.71
CA ASN A 496 -15.57 -27.46 -18.43
C ASN A 496 -14.96 -26.32 -17.63
N LEU A 497 -15.15 -26.35 -16.30
CA LEU A 497 -14.49 -25.39 -15.42
C LEU A 497 -12.97 -25.62 -15.47
N ALA A 498 -12.23 -24.56 -15.78
CA ALA A 498 -10.79 -24.61 -16.03
C ALA A 498 -9.97 -23.80 -15.03
N TRP A 499 -10.56 -22.83 -14.34
CA TRP A 499 -9.86 -22.03 -13.33
C TRP A 499 -10.82 -21.38 -12.34
N TYR A 500 -10.31 -21.10 -11.13
CA TYR A 500 -11.07 -20.52 -10.03
C TYR A 500 -10.20 -19.51 -9.27
N LYS A 501 -10.73 -18.31 -9.03
CA LYS A 501 -10.08 -17.28 -8.20
C LYS A 501 -11.06 -16.68 -7.21
N LEU A 502 -10.74 -16.85 -5.94
CA LEU A 502 -11.40 -16.15 -4.84
C LEU A 502 -10.99 -14.68 -4.78
N ASP A 503 -11.97 -13.80 -4.61
CA ASP A 503 -11.81 -12.38 -4.33
C ASP A 503 -10.92 -11.65 -5.38
N PRO A 504 -11.30 -11.68 -6.67
CA PRO A 504 -10.54 -11.01 -7.73
C PRO A 504 -10.53 -9.48 -7.53
N THR A 505 -9.35 -8.89 -7.65
CA THR A 505 -9.13 -7.44 -7.58
C THR A 505 -8.46 -6.95 -8.86
N PHE A 506 -8.32 -5.63 -9.00
CA PHE A 506 -7.61 -5.03 -10.13
C PHE A 506 -6.17 -5.56 -10.33
N ARG A 507 -5.52 -6.06 -9.27
CA ARG A 507 -4.17 -6.64 -9.34
C ARG A 507 -4.14 -8.01 -10.02
N ASP A 508 -5.30 -8.65 -10.15
CA ASP A 508 -5.45 -9.95 -10.80
C ASP A 508 -5.73 -9.81 -12.32
N ASP A 509 -5.79 -8.58 -12.87
CA ASP A 509 -6.09 -8.33 -14.30
C ASP A 509 -5.20 -9.16 -15.23
N SER A 510 -3.89 -9.13 -14.98
CA SER A 510 -2.92 -9.85 -15.81
C SER A 510 -3.10 -11.36 -15.74
N ILE A 511 -3.34 -11.94 -14.56
CA ILE A 511 -3.53 -13.40 -14.48
C ILE A 511 -4.87 -13.84 -15.10
N ILE A 512 -5.95 -13.07 -14.88
CA ILE A 512 -7.25 -13.33 -15.50
C ILE A 512 -7.13 -13.27 -17.04
N THR A 513 -6.45 -12.25 -17.55
CA THR A 513 -6.18 -12.06 -18.98
C THR A 513 -5.38 -13.24 -19.54
N GLN A 514 -4.31 -13.66 -18.88
CA GLN A 514 -3.48 -14.78 -19.33
C GLN A 514 -4.22 -16.12 -19.31
N VAL A 515 -5.07 -16.37 -18.30
CA VAL A 515 -5.95 -17.55 -18.27
C VAL A 515 -6.90 -17.52 -19.46
N ALA A 516 -7.58 -16.39 -19.72
CA ALA A 516 -8.49 -16.26 -20.85
C ALA A 516 -7.77 -16.50 -22.20
N ILE A 517 -6.61 -15.88 -22.41
CA ILE A 517 -5.82 -16.06 -23.64
C ILE A 517 -5.36 -17.50 -23.82
N ARG A 518 -4.89 -18.16 -22.75
CA ARG A 518 -4.52 -19.59 -22.79
C ARG A 518 -5.70 -20.43 -23.27
N LEU A 519 -6.86 -20.29 -22.64
CA LEU A 519 -8.05 -21.08 -22.97
C LEU A 519 -8.57 -20.77 -24.38
N LEU A 520 -8.41 -19.53 -24.86
CA LEU A 520 -8.80 -19.16 -26.23
C LEU A 520 -7.92 -19.82 -27.29
N ALA A 521 -6.65 -20.06 -26.97
CA ALA A 521 -5.67 -20.72 -27.83
C ALA A 521 -5.83 -22.26 -27.85
N GLU A 522 -6.55 -22.83 -26.88
CA GLU A 522 -6.90 -24.26 -26.90
C GLU A 522 -7.87 -24.55 -28.05
N SER A 523 -7.68 -25.67 -28.74
CA SER A 523 -8.61 -26.10 -29.79
C SER A 523 -9.94 -26.53 -29.16
N PRO A 524 -11.09 -26.24 -29.80
CA PRO A 524 -12.40 -26.67 -29.31
C PRO A 524 -12.50 -28.18 -29.08
#